data_AF-A0A9X8HG17-F1
#
_entry.id   AF-A0A9X8HG17-F1
#
_cell.length_a   1.000
_cell.length_b   1.000
_cell.length_c   1.000
_cell.angle_alpha   90.00
_cell.angle_beta   90.00
_cell.angle_gamma   90.00
#
_symmetry.space_group_name_H-M   'P 1'
#
loop_
_entity.id
_entity.type
_entity.pdbx_description
1 polymer ?
#
loop_
_entity_poly.entity_id
_entity_poly.type
_entity_poly.pdbx_seq_one_letter_code
_entity_poly.pdbx_strand_id
1 'polypeptide(L)'
;MVLRSHESATPFKRDILTHLALSHAVVTPTGPNLHAHLSQLTASAVLGDVSDLDVSRLQRHFHVEGVHVLPIAHVEASVDTLWPHPGHPMDDRSFVELVCLMLRQRNLRKVLFIGFPRTLLEAQTFRAIGVDFDHVAILTKKVMPVPHALTDEDYYSSDEEVKASKKNAPEPQLSQLSRYFTDTAPRGAIQALTYVDITRVYPHLEAWFRPNVILAVGNKASGFHDALQRAAHSSNCVYVHVPTLHAKHVQRFPFSDRAKRIRAAWTERRLVDVEITVDLVKTEVLRQPVSTRVVLTGFPRMMGNTMPYVHDQVVALTEHVGAVNQLLHFTASPATLLARVGTIEAVHAHTDAFNAENAPLVAFCIKMNKVVTTVSADVSLGTLTEDIQTLLLT
;
A
#
# COMPACT_ATOMS: atom_id res chain seq x y z
N MET A 1 50.88 6.36 -27.80
CA MET A 1 50.25 5.17 -28.39
C MET A 1 48.87 5.03 -27.77
N VAL A 2 47.84 5.27 -28.58
CA VAL A 2 46.41 5.17 -28.24
C VAL A 2 45.99 3.73 -28.49
N LEU A 3 45.22 3.12 -27.58
CA LEU A 3 44.22 2.13 -27.94
C LEU A 3 42.92 2.47 -27.20
N ARG A 4 41.99 3.05 -27.95
CA ARG A 4 40.58 3.18 -27.62
C ARG A 4 39.94 1.80 -27.72
N SER A 5 39.20 1.37 -26.71
CA SER A 5 38.09 0.44 -26.90
C SER A 5 36.80 1.23 -26.75
N HIS A 6 36.20 1.57 -27.90
CA HIS A 6 34.81 1.95 -27.99
C HIS A 6 33.98 0.68 -27.75
N GLU A 7 33.28 0.60 -26.63
CA GLU A 7 32.05 -0.17 -26.53
C GLU A 7 31.16 0.46 -25.44
N SER A 8 29.91 0.68 -25.80
CA SER A 8 28.90 1.42 -25.06
C SER A 8 28.46 0.66 -23.80
N ALA A 9 28.74 1.24 -22.63
CA ALA A 9 28.17 0.79 -21.37
C ALA A 9 26.65 1.05 -21.35
N THR A 10 25.87 0.06 -21.75
CA THR A 10 24.44 -0.04 -21.41
C THR A 10 24.35 -0.77 -20.06
N PRO A 11 23.69 -0.21 -19.02
CA PRO A 11 23.72 -0.81 -17.68
C PRO A 11 22.69 -1.93 -17.45
N PHE A 12 22.01 -2.41 -18.50
CA PHE A 12 21.02 -3.47 -18.40
C PHE A 12 21.44 -4.71 -19.17
N LYS A 13 22.28 -5.54 -18.54
CA LYS A 13 22.33 -7.01 -18.69
C LYS A 13 23.50 -7.55 -17.89
N ARG A 14 23.23 -7.97 -16.66
CA ARG A 14 23.93 -9.06 -15.99
C ARG A 14 23.00 -9.59 -14.91
N ASP A 15 22.45 -10.77 -15.18
CA ASP A 15 21.83 -11.65 -14.20
C ASP A 15 22.81 -11.90 -13.05
N ILE A 16 22.55 -11.26 -11.91
CA ILE A 16 23.23 -11.53 -10.63
C ILE A 16 22.14 -11.75 -9.56
N LEU A 17 21.15 -12.59 -9.86
CA LEU A 17 20.13 -13.01 -8.89
C LEU A 17 20.00 -14.54 -8.74
N THR A 18 20.95 -15.32 -9.25
CA THR A 18 20.95 -16.78 -9.11
C THR A 18 21.71 -17.33 -7.91
N HIS A 19 22.27 -16.51 -7.00
CA HIS A 19 23.14 -17.04 -5.92
C HIS A 19 22.97 -16.49 -4.50
N LEU A 20 21.83 -15.89 -4.14
CA LEU A 20 21.58 -15.46 -2.75
C LEU A 20 20.22 -15.93 -2.22
N ALA A 21 20.03 -17.25 -2.10
CA ALA A 21 18.97 -17.86 -1.27
C ALA A 21 19.24 -19.33 -0.88
N LEU A 22 20.48 -19.79 -0.83
CA LEU A 22 20.81 -21.15 -0.39
C LEU A 22 21.49 -21.15 0.99
N SER A 23 20.72 -20.85 2.03
CA SER A 23 21.00 -21.33 3.39
C SER A 23 19.72 -21.91 3.97
N HIS A 24 19.49 -23.17 3.62
CA HIS A 24 18.30 -23.92 4.03
C HIS A 24 18.46 -24.39 5.47
N ALA A 25 17.67 -23.83 6.38
CA ALA A 25 17.27 -24.57 7.57
C ALA A 25 16.05 -25.40 7.19
N VAL A 26 16.09 -26.71 7.45
CA VAL A 26 14.90 -27.57 7.43
C VAL A 26 13.99 -27.07 8.54
N VAL A 27 12.84 -26.48 8.20
CA VAL A 27 11.92 -25.93 9.21
C VAL A 27 10.60 -26.69 9.19
N THR A 28 10.19 -27.13 10.36
CA THR A 28 8.88 -27.67 10.67
C THR A 28 7.76 -26.66 10.33
N PRO A 29 6.60 -27.14 9.84
CA PRO A 29 5.44 -26.31 9.47
C PRO A 29 4.86 -25.50 10.63
N THR A 30 5.23 -25.80 11.86
CA THR A 30 4.77 -25.12 13.07
C THR A 30 5.98 -24.63 13.87
N GLY A 31 6.14 -23.32 13.98
CA GLY A 31 7.18 -22.71 14.79
C GLY A 31 6.91 -21.23 15.04
N PRO A 32 7.39 -20.65 16.15
CA PRO A 32 7.11 -19.26 16.55
C PRO A 32 7.55 -18.24 15.47
N ASN A 33 8.55 -18.60 14.67
CA ASN A 33 9.05 -17.78 13.56
C ASN A 33 8.10 -17.72 12.35
N LEU A 34 7.24 -18.72 12.14
CA LEU A 34 6.24 -18.67 11.07
C LEU A 34 5.17 -17.64 11.42
N HIS A 35 4.63 -17.69 12.63
CA HIS A 35 3.58 -16.77 13.05
C HIS A 35 4.06 -15.31 13.04
N ALA A 36 5.29 -15.03 13.50
CA ALA A 36 5.88 -13.70 13.45
C ALA A 36 6.13 -13.18 12.01
N HIS A 37 6.39 -14.08 11.04
CA HIS A 37 6.51 -13.72 9.64
C HIS A 37 5.15 -13.46 9.00
N LEU A 38 4.18 -14.35 9.25
CA LEU A 38 2.82 -14.26 8.74
C LEU A 38 2.07 -13.04 9.29
N SER A 39 2.34 -12.62 10.53
CA SER A 39 1.78 -11.38 11.07
C SER A 39 2.29 -10.11 10.38
N GLN A 40 3.36 -10.21 9.57
CA GLN A 40 3.92 -9.12 8.78
C GLN A 40 3.57 -9.22 7.28
N LEU A 41 2.81 -10.26 6.89
CA LEU A 41 2.41 -10.52 5.52
C LEU A 41 1.13 -9.74 5.21
N THR A 42 1.14 -8.94 4.14
CA THR A 42 -0.06 -8.37 3.54
C THR A 42 -0.45 -9.21 2.33
N ALA A 43 -1.62 -9.82 2.35
CA ALA A 43 -2.12 -10.69 1.30
C ALA A 43 -3.35 -10.09 0.64
N SER A 44 -3.40 -10.08 -0.69
CA SER A 44 -4.60 -9.71 -1.46
C SER A 44 -4.91 -10.78 -2.49
N ALA A 45 -6.17 -10.93 -2.86
CA ALA A 45 -6.62 -11.98 -3.78
C ALA A 45 -7.47 -11.42 -4.92
N VAL A 46 -7.30 -12.00 -6.12
CA VAL A 46 -8.16 -11.78 -7.28
C VAL A 46 -8.76 -13.11 -7.68
N LEU A 47 -10.09 -13.19 -7.69
CA LEU A 47 -10.87 -14.40 -7.92
C LEU A 47 -11.85 -14.22 -9.09
N GLY A 48 -12.42 -15.31 -9.59
CA GLY A 48 -13.39 -15.31 -10.69
C GLY A 48 -12.73 -15.43 -12.05
N ASP A 49 -13.14 -14.59 -13.01
CA ASP A 49 -12.65 -14.62 -14.40
C ASP A 49 -11.23 -14.07 -14.54
N VAL A 50 -10.25 -14.77 -13.96
CA VAL A 50 -8.84 -14.34 -13.91
C VAL A 50 -8.05 -14.67 -15.17
N SER A 51 -8.59 -15.48 -16.08
CA SER A 51 -7.90 -15.93 -17.31
C SER A 51 -7.58 -14.78 -18.28
N ASP A 52 -8.38 -13.71 -18.24
CA ASP A 52 -8.18 -12.54 -19.11
C ASP A 52 -7.07 -11.59 -18.59
N LEU A 53 -6.54 -11.83 -17.37
CA LEU A 53 -5.51 -10.99 -16.77
C LEU A 53 -4.13 -11.26 -17.41
N ASP A 54 -3.45 -10.20 -17.83
CA ASP A 54 -2.05 -10.26 -18.21
C ASP A 54 -1.17 -10.28 -16.95
N VAL A 55 -0.84 -11.50 -16.51
CA VAL A 55 0.03 -11.73 -15.35
C VAL A 55 1.42 -11.10 -15.53
N SER A 56 1.95 -11.06 -16.76
CA SER A 56 3.27 -10.48 -17.04
C SER A 56 3.25 -8.95 -16.91
N ARG A 57 2.13 -8.31 -17.26
CA ARG A 57 1.93 -6.87 -17.00
C ARG A 57 1.84 -6.61 -15.50
N LEU A 58 1.04 -7.40 -14.77
CA LEU A 58 0.88 -7.26 -13.32
C LEU A 58 2.21 -7.44 -12.59
N GLN A 59 2.96 -8.50 -12.92
CA GLN A 59 4.28 -8.76 -12.34
C GLN A 59 5.24 -7.59 -12.58
N ARG A 60 5.33 -7.06 -13.81
CA ARG A 60 6.21 -5.92 -14.11
C ARG A 60 5.84 -4.66 -13.33
N HIS A 61 4.53 -4.37 -13.21
CA HIS A 61 4.05 -3.19 -12.52
C HIS A 61 4.29 -3.28 -11.01
N PHE A 62 3.85 -4.38 -10.40
CA PHE A 62 3.91 -4.59 -8.96
C PHE A 62 5.29 -4.94 -8.42
N HIS A 63 6.19 -5.45 -9.27
CA HIS A 63 7.59 -5.67 -8.88
C HIS A 63 8.28 -4.35 -8.47
N VAL A 64 7.94 -3.23 -9.13
CA VAL A 64 8.47 -1.90 -8.79
C VAL A 64 7.97 -1.43 -7.42
N GLU A 65 6.79 -1.89 -6.99
CA GLU A 65 6.16 -1.55 -5.71
C GLU A 65 6.51 -2.55 -4.60
N GLY A 66 7.36 -3.55 -4.88
CA GLY A 66 7.74 -4.59 -3.93
C GLY A 66 6.65 -5.62 -3.64
N VAL A 67 5.65 -5.72 -4.52
CA VAL A 67 4.51 -6.64 -4.42
C VAL A 67 4.77 -7.85 -5.33
N HIS A 68 4.61 -9.05 -4.79
CA HIS A 68 4.80 -10.30 -5.52
C HIS A 68 3.48 -10.83 -6.04
N VAL A 69 3.35 -10.89 -7.36
CA VAL A 69 2.16 -11.43 -8.02
C VAL A 69 2.34 -12.94 -8.22
N LEU A 70 1.49 -13.73 -7.55
CA LEU A 70 1.51 -15.19 -7.56
C LEU A 70 0.25 -15.73 -8.25
N PRO A 71 0.33 -16.11 -9.53
CA PRO A 71 -0.76 -16.83 -10.19
C PRO A 71 -0.90 -18.24 -9.62
N ILE A 72 -2.12 -18.76 -9.59
CA ILE A 72 -2.41 -20.09 -9.03
C ILE A 72 -1.52 -21.19 -9.62
N ALA A 73 -1.28 -21.18 -10.93
CA ALA A 73 -0.40 -22.15 -11.58
C ALA A 73 1.04 -22.14 -11.03
N HIS A 74 1.54 -20.97 -10.63
CA HIS A 74 2.86 -20.83 -10.00
C HIS A 74 2.84 -21.29 -8.55
N VAL A 75 1.74 -21.03 -7.84
CA VAL A 75 1.52 -21.52 -6.47
C VAL A 75 1.48 -23.05 -6.48
N GLU A 76 0.70 -23.66 -7.36
CA GLU A 76 0.59 -25.12 -7.53
C GLU A 76 1.94 -25.74 -7.86
N ALA A 77 2.66 -25.22 -8.86
CA ALA A 77 4.00 -25.74 -9.19
C ALA A 77 4.98 -25.64 -8.00
N SER A 78 4.92 -24.54 -7.25
CA SER A 78 5.77 -24.36 -6.06
C SER A 78 5.38 -25.31 -4.92
N VAL A 79 4.09 -25.53 -4.71
CA VAL A 79 3.55 -26.45 -3.71
C VAL A 79 3.90 -27.89 -4.08
N ASP A 80 3.77 -28.29 -5.34
CA ASP A 80 4.15 -29.61 -5.85
C ASP A 80 5.63 -29.91 -5.61
N THR A 81 6.51 -28.92 -5.80
CA THR A 81 7.95 -29.11 -5.47
C THR A 81 8.24 -29.27 -3.98
N LEU A 82 7.38 -28.74 -3.11
CA LEU A 82 7.51 -28.87 -1.67
C LEU A 82 6.78 -30.11 -1.13
N TRP A 83 5.94 -30.74 -1.94
CA TRP A 83 5.11 -31.86 -1.54
C TRP A 83 5.95 -33.14 -1.40
N PRO A 84 5.97 -33.76 -0.20
CA PRO A 84 6.79 -34.94 0.04
C PRO A 84 6.27 -36.21 -0.66
N HIS A 85 5.05 -36.21 -1.23
CA HIS A 85 4.39 -37.39 -1.79
C HIS A 85 3.95 -37.18 -3.26
N PRO A 86 4.90 -37.05 -4.21
CA PRO A 86 4.57 -36.77 -5.61
C PRO A 86 3.57 -37.80 -6.16
N GLY A 87 2.48 -37.31 -6.76
CA GLY A 87 1.41 -38.14 -7.35
C GLY A 87 0.25 -38.50 -6.41
N HIS A 88 0.33 -38.17 -5.11
CA HIS A 88 -0.82 -38.29 -4.20
C HIS A 88 -1.69 -37.02 -4.23
N PRO A 89 -3.03 -37.15 -4.16
CA PRO A 89 -3.91 -36.00 -4.07
C PRO A 89 -3.63 -35.25 -2.77
N MET A 90 -3.49 -33.93 -2.88
CA MET A 90 -3.28 -33.02 -1.77
C MET A 90 -4.63 -32.52 -1.27
N ASP A 91 -4.85 -32.55 0.04
CA ASP A 91 -6.02 -31.94 0.66
C ASP A 91 -5.81 -30.43 0.83
N ASP A 92 -6.91 -29.67 0.86
CA ASP A 92 -6.90 -28.21 0.95
C ASP A 92 -6.10 -27.70 2.16
N ARG A 93 -6.08 -28.43 3.28
CA ARG A 93 -5.32 -28.02 4.48
C ARG A 93 -3.82 -28.12 4.24
N SER A 94 -3.34 -29.25 3.75
CA SER A 94 -1.92 -29.42 3.42
C SER A 94 -1.48 -28.45 2.33
N PHE A 95 -2.35 -28.17 1.35
CA PHE A 95 -2.08 -27.18 0.31
C PHE A 95 -1.81 -25.81 0.92
N VAL A 96 -2.70 -25.32 1.78
CA VAL A 96 -2.55 -24.03 2.45
C VAL A 96 -1.29 -23.97 3.33
N GLU A 97 -1.00 -25.04 4.08
CA GLU A 97 0.22 -25.11 4.90
C GLU A 97 1.49 -25.00 4.04
N LEU A 98 1.52 -25.66 2.88
CA LEU A 98 2.63 -25.55 1.93
C LEU A 98 2.70 -24.18 1.27
N VAL A 99 1.57 -23.52 1.00
CA VAL A 99 1.56 -22.11 0.55
C VAL A 99 2.22 -21.22 1.60
N CYS A 100 1.85 -21.32 2.88
CA CYS A 100 2.46 -20.55 3.96
C CYS A 100 3.96 -20.82 4.09
N LEU A 101 4.39 -22.08 3.93
CA LEU A 101 5.81 -22.44 3.91
C LEU A 101 6.56 -21.82 2.72
N MET A 102 5.97 -21.85 1.53
CA MET A 102 6.53 -21.22 0.33
C MET A 102 6.72 -19.72 0.54
N LEU A 103 5.70 -19.01 1.05
CA LEU A 103 5.77 -17.57 1.34
C LEU A 103 6.95 -17.25 2.26
N ARG A 104 7.10 -18.06 3.31
CA ARG A 104 8.20 -17.92 4.27
C ARG A 104 9.57 -18.21 3.67
N GLN A 105 9.73 -19.32 2.94
CA GLN A 105 11.02 -19.68 2.33
C GLN A 105 11.51 -18.59 1.38
N ARG A 106 10.58 -17.91 0.70
CA ARG A 106 10.87 -16.81 -0.21
C ARG A 106 10.89 -15.44 0.46
N ASN A 107 10.65 -15.37 1.78
CA ASN A 107 10.57 -14.14 2.58
C ASN A 107 9.64 -13.08 1.95
N LEU A 108 8.51 -13.52 1.40
CA LEU A 108 7.55 -12.63 0.75
C LEU A 108 6.72 -11.92 1.82
N ARG A 109 6.56 -10.60 1.68
CA ARG A 109 5.83 -9.77 2.65
C ARG A 109 4.60 -9.09 2.08
N LYS A 110 4.59 -8.82 0.77
CA LYS A 110 3.43 -8.27 0.06
C LYS A 110 3.09 -9.17 -1.12
N VAL A 111 1.90 -9.75 -1.12
CA VAL A 111 1.54 -10.78 -2.10
C VAL A 111 0.16 -10.50 -2.69
N LEU A 112 0.08 -10.56 -4.01
CA LEU A 112 -1.16 -10.57 -4.76
C LEU A 112 -1.36 -11.97 -5.35
N PHE A 113 -2.33 -12.71 -4.82
CA PHE A 113 -2.75 -13.99 -5.34
C PHE A 113 -3.74 -13.81 -6.50
N ILE A 114 -3.53 -14.58 -7.58
CA ILE A 114 -4.48 -14.63 -8.70
C ILE A 114 -5.03 -16.07 -8.76
N GLY A 115 -6.29 -16.24 -8.39
CA GLY A 115 -7.00 -17.53 -8.38
C GLY A 115 -6.84 -18.34 -7.08
N PHE A 116 -6.23 -17.79 -6.03
CA PHE A 116 -6.18 -18.39 -4.69
C PHE A 116 -6.87 -17.46 -3.67
N PRO A 117 -7.70 -17.96 -2.75
CA PRO A 117 -8.09 -19.37 -2.56
C PRO A 117 -9.09 -19.88 -3.62
N ARG A 118 -9.07 -21.18 -3.90
CA ARG A 118 -9.97 -21.87 -4.85
C ARG A 118 -11.22 -22.42 -4.17
N THR A 119 -11.09 -22.85 -2.91
CA THR A 119 -12.19 -23.44 -2.12
C THR A 119 -12.43 -22.66 -0.84
N LEU A 120 -13.64 -22.78 -0.29
CA LEU A 120 -13.97 -22.20 1.02
C LEU A 120 -13.04 -22.73 2.13
N LEU A 121 -12.67 -24.02 2.07
CA LEU A 121 -11.82 -24.64 3.07
C LEU A 121 -10.39 -24.10 3.03
N GLU A 122 -9.85 -23.83 1.84
CA GLU A 122 -8.56 -23.15 1.69
C GLU A 122 -8.61 -21.76 2.35
N ALA A 123 -9.66 -20.97 2.08
CA ALA A 123 -9.83 -19.62 2.63
C ALA A 123 -9.94 -19.62 4.17
N GLN A 124 -10.70 -20.56 4.73
CA GLN A 124 -10.86 -20.73 6.18
C GLN A 124 -9.56 -21.18 6.84
N THR A 125 -8.83 -22.10 6.22
CA THR A 125 -7.56 -22.60 6.75
C THR A 125 -6.48 -21.53 6.74
N PHE A 126 -6.40 -20.73 5.66
CA PHE A 126 -5.43 -19.63 5.55
C PHE A 126 -5.64 -18.58 6.66
N ARG A 127 -6.91 -18.26 6.93
CA ARG A 127 -7.30 -17.41 8.06
C ARG A 127 -6.97 -18.03 9.41
N ALA A 128 -7.25 -19.31 9.60
CA ALA A 128 -6.97 -20.02 10.86
C ALA A 128 -5.47 -20.07 11.21
N ILE A 129 -4.59 -20.06 10.21
CA ILE A 129 -3.13 -20.00 10.37
C ILE A 129 -2.66 -18.56 10.75
N GLY A 130 -3.55 -17.58 10.68
CA GLY A 130 -3.30 -16.19 11.09
C GLY A 130 -2.96 -15.25 9.94
N VAL A 131 -3.33 -15.60 8.70
CA VAL A 131 -3.23 -14.69 7.55
C VAL A 131 -4.63 -14.31 7.07
N ASP A 132 -4.97 -13.03 7.23
CA ASP A 132 -6.18 -12.46 6.62
C ASP A 132 -5.85 -11.83 5.26
N PHE A 133 -6.85 -11.77 4.38
CA PHE A 133 -6.74 -11.03 3.12
C PHE A 133 -7.14 -9.57 3.36
N ASP A 134 -6.23 -8.65 3.05
CA ASP A 134 -6.45 -7.20 3.15
C ASP A 134 -7.44 -6.72 2.10
N HIS A 135 -7.34 -7.29 0.89
CA HIS A 135 -8.18 -6.93 -0.26
C HIS A 135 -8.54 -8.16 -1.09
N VAL A 136 -9.80 -8.23 -1.53
CA VAL A 136 -10.31 -9.31 -2.39
C VAL A 136 -11.11 -8.72 -3.55
N ALA A 137 -10.72 -9.01 -4.79
CA ALA A 137 -11.50 -8.69 -5.99
C ALA A 137 -12.18 -9.95 -6.52
N ILE A 138 -13.45 -9.83 -6.85
CA ILE A 138 -14.20 -10.87 -7.55
C ILE A 138 -14.50 -10.32 -8.94
N LEU A 139 -13.82 -10.89 -9.93
CA LEU A 139 -13.94 -10.48 -11.32
C LEU A 139 -15.07 -11.25 -12.00
N THR A 140 -15.93 -10.53 -12.70
CA THR A 140 -17.00 -11.13 -13.51
C THR A 140 -16.98 -10.51 -14.90
N LYS A 141 -16.73 -11.33 -15.91
CA LYS A 141 -16.75 -10.93 -17.31
C LYS A 141 -18.18 -10.72 -17.75
N LYS A 142 -18.50 -9.50 -18.17
CA LYS A 142 -19.79 -9.18 -18.76
C LYS A 142 -19.84 -9.71 -20.19
N VAL A 143 -20.55 -10.80 -20.38
CA VAL A 143 -20.87 -11.31 -21.72
C VAL A 143 -21.87 -10.35 -22.36
N MET A 144 -21.42 -9.64 -23.41
CA MET A 144 -22.32 -8.79 -24.21
C MET A 144 -23.16 -9.71 -25.10
N PRO A 145 -24.50 -9.58 -25.11
CA PRO A 145 -25.33 -10.36 -25.99
C PRO A 145 -24.97 -10.01 -27.44
N VAL A 146 -24.53 -11.01 -28.21
CA VAL A 146 -24.32 -10.85 -29.64
C VAL A 146 -25.70 -10.69 -30.27
N PRO A 147 -25.98 -9.60 -31.01
CA PRO A 147 -27.21 -9.48 -31.76
C PRO A 147 -27.26 -10.60 -32.80
N HIS A 148 -28.07 -11.61 -32.54
CA HIS A 148 -28.43 -12.65 -33.51
C HIS A 148 -29.90 -12.46 -33.85
N ALA A 149 -30.27 -12.75 -35.10
CA ALA A 149 -31.67 -12.81 -35.48
C ALA A 149 -32.31 -13.97 -34.70
N LEU A 150 -33.41 -13.70 -34.01
CA LEU A 150 -34.16 -14.71 -33.26
C LEU A 150 -34.53 -15.84 -34.22
N THR A 151 -34.02 -17.04 -33.95
CA THR A 151 -34.38 -18.25 -34.70
C THR A 151 -35.40 -19.06 -33.92
N ASP A 152 -36.25 -19.84 -34.60
CA ASP A 152 -37.28 -20.67 -33.94
C ASP A 152 -36.69 -21.68 -32.94
N GLU A 153 -35.40 -22.04 -33.09
CA GLU A 153 -34.64 -22.88 -32.15
C GLU A 153 -34.42 -22.22 -30.78
N ASP A 154 -34.36 -20.89 -30.70
CA ASP A 154 -34.20 -20.14 -29.45
C ASP A 154 -35.49 -20.15 -28.61
N TYR A 155 -36.65 -20.37 -29.26
CA TYR A 155 -37.98 -20.41 -28.64
C TYR A 155 -38.30 -21.75 -27.96
N TYR A 156 -37.61 -22.83 -28.36
CA TYR A 156 -37.84 -24.19 -27.87
C TYR A 156 -36.70 -24.77 -27.03
N SER A 157 -35.69 -23.98 -26.64
CA SER A 157 -34.76 -24.42 -25.59
C SER A 157 -35.54 -24.56 -24.28
N SER A 158 -35.78 -25.79 -23.86
CA SER A 158 -36.53 -26.16 -22.65
C SER A 158 -35.74 -25.72 -21.42
N ASP A 159 -35.92 -24.45 -21.08
CA ASP A 159 -35.29 -23.73 -19.98
C ASP A 159 -35.60 -24.38 -18.60
N GLU A 160 -36.61 -25.24 -18.50
CA GLU A 160 -37.04 -25.85 -17.23
C GLU A 160 -36.12 -26.97 -16.71
N GLU A 161 -35.60 -27.86 -17.56
CA GLU A 161 -34.66 -28.91 -17.11
C GLU A 161 -33.29 -28.31 -16.75
N VAL A 162 -32.85 -27.29 -17.48
CA VAL A 162 -31.61 -26.54 -17.19
C VAL A 162 -31.78 -25.67 -15.93
N LYS A 163 -32.96 -25.09 -15.69
CA LYS A 163 -33.26 -24.38 -14.43
C LYS A 163 -33.37 -25.34 -13.24
N ALA A 164 -33.99 -26.51 -13.41
CA ALA A 164 -34.12 -27.52 -12.36
C ALA A 164 -32.78 -28.14 -11.97
N SER A 165 -31.91 -28.44 -12.93
CA SER A 165 -30.54 -28.91 -12.68
C SER A 165 -29.67 -27.83 -12.01
N LYS A 166 -29.79 -26.56 -12.39
CA LYS A 166 -29.13 -25.43 -11.69
C LYS A 166 -29.63 -25.22 -10.26
N LYS A 167 -30.90 -25.53 -9.98
CA LYS A 167 -31.50 -25.41 -8.64
C LYS A 167 -31.01 -26.49 -7.66
N ASN A 168 -30.62 -27.66 -8.17
CA ASN A 168 -30.12 -28.79 -7.38
C ASN A 168 -28.59 -28.94 -7.40
N ALA A 169 -27.88 -28.12 -8.19
CA ALA A 169 -26.42 -28.13 -8.23
C ALA A 169 -25.86 -27.56 -6.91
N PRO A 170 -24.76 -28.13 -6.38
CA PRO A 170 -24.06 -27.55 -5.25
C PRO A 170 -23.65 -26.11 -5.59
N GLU A 171 -23.78 -25.21 -4.62
CA GLU A 171 -23.45 -23.80 -4.79
C GLU A 171 -22.01 -23.65 -5.34
N PRO A 172 -21.80 -22.86 -6.41
CA PRO A 172 -20.47 -22.66 -6.97
C PRO A 172 -19.47 -22.18 -5.91
N GLN A 173 -18.25 -22.72 -5.93
CA GLN A 173 -17.20 -22.34 -4.97
C GLN A 173 -16.96 -20.82 -4.92
N LEU A 174 -17.03 -20.14 -6.08
CA LEU A 174 -16.89 -18.68 -6.15
C LEU A 174 -18.00 -17.94 -5.39
N SER A 175 -19.24 -18.44 -5.41
CA SER A 175 -20.36 -17.87 -4.66
C SER A 175 -20.17 -18.07 -3.15
N GLN A 176 -19.70 -19.26 -2.74
CA GLN A 176 -19.36 -19.55 -1.35
C GLN A 176 -18.23 -18.65 -0.83
N LEU A 177 -17.17 -18.46 -1.64
CA LEU A 177 -16.06 -17.56 -1.33
C LEU A 177 -16.52 -16.11 -1.26
N SER A 178 -17.33 -15.66 -2.21
CA SER A 178 -17.90 -14.31 -2.21
C SER A 178 -18.65 -14.01 -0.92
N ARG A 179 -19.51 -14.94 -0.49
CA ARG A 179 -20.25 -14.82 0.77
C ARG A 179 -19.32 -14.85 1.97
N TYR A 180 -18.39 -15.79 2.02
CA TYR A 180 -17.43 -15.91 3.12
C TYR A 180 -16.65 -14.61 3.30
N PHE A 181 -16.07 -14.07 2.23
CA PHE A 181 -15.34 -12.80 2.34
C PHE A 181 -16.28 -11.68 2.75
N THR A 182 -17.50 -11.61 2.21
CA THR A 182 -18.48 -10.55 2.57
C THR A 182 -18.78 -10.54 4.07
N ASP A 183 -18.83 -11.72 4.69
CA ASP A 183 -19.10 -11.87 6.11
C ASP A 183 -17.85 -11.65 6.99
N THR A 184 -16.65 -11.84 6.44
CA THR A 184 -15.41 -11.93 7.23
C THR A 184 -14.40 -10.82 7.03
N ALA A 185 -14.36 -10.20 5.84
CA ALA A 185 -13.40 -9.18 5.49
C ALA A 185 -13.79 -7.81 6.08
N PRO A 186 -12.81 -6.92 6.34
CA PRO A 186 -13.09 -5.55 6.74
C PRO A 186 -14.02 -4.85 5.74
N ARG A 187 -14.90 -3.96 6.24
CA ARG A 187 -15.81 -3.19 5.36
C ARG A 187 -15.00 -2.45 4.30
N GLY A 188 -15.31 -2.69 3.02
CA GLY A 188 -14.62 -2.07 1.88
C GLY A 188 -13.40 -2.83 1.36
N ALA A 189 -13.00 -3.94 1.99
CA ALA A 189 -11.91 -4.80 1.51
C ALA A 189 -12.29 -5.61 0.25
N ILE A 190 -13.58 -5.83 0.02
CA ILE A 190 -14.07 -6.62 -1.12
C ILE A 190 -14.57 -5.70 -2.22
N GLN A 191 -14.15 -6.01 -3.45
CA GLN A 191 -14.61 -5.33 -4.64
C GLN A 191 -15.12 -6.35 -5.66
N ALA A 192 -16.44 -6.36 -5.89
CA ALA A 192 -17.02 -7.07 -7.02
C ALA A 192 -16.86 -6.19 -8.28
N LEU A 193 -16.05 -6.65 -9.24
CA LEU A 193 -15.71 -5.90 -10.45
C LEU A 193 -16.25 -6.61 -11.68
N THR A 194 -17.31 -6.02 -12.26
CA THR A 194 -17.84 -6.47 -13.53
C THR A 194 -17.14 -5.74 -14.67
N TYR A 195 -16.53 -6.46 -15.60
CA TYR A 195 -15.75 -5.84 -16.69
C TYR A 195 -16.17 -6.35 -18.08
N VAL A 196 -16.12 -5.46 -19.06
CA VAL A 196 -16.18 -5.79 -20.49
C VAL A 196 -14.77 -5.83 -21.07
N ASP A 197 -13.97 -4.82 -20.70
CA ASP A 197 -12.55 -4.71 -21.02
C ASP A 197 -11.73 -4.88 -19.74
N ILE A 198 -10.83 -5.86 -19.74
CA ILE A 198 -9.96 -6.18 -18.61
C ILE A 198 -9.02 -5.02 -18.25
N THR A 199 -8.75 -4.10 -19.19
CA THR A 199 -7.88 -2.95 -18.92
C THR A 199 -8.40 -2.05 -17.81
N ARG A 200 -9.72 -2.05 -17.59
CA ARG A 200 -10.38 -1.29 -16.52
C ARG A 200 -10.19 -1.88 -15.13
N VAL A 201 -9.77 -3.14 -15.03
CA VAL A 201 -9.54 -3.81 -13.74
C VAL A 201 -8.19 -3.40 -13.13
N TYR A 202 -7.16 -3.16 -13.94
CA TYR A 202 -5.82 -2.84 -13.44
C TYR A 202 -5.77 -1.64 -12.48
N PRO A 203 -6.41 -0.48 -12.76
CA PRO A 203 -6.38 0.65 -11.83
C PRO A 203 -6.99 0.33 -10.46
N HIS A 204 -7.98 -0.56 -10.40
CA HIS A 204 -8.58 -0.99 -9.13
C HIS A 204 -7.61 -1.86 -8.32
N LEU A 205 -6.90 -2.78 -8.99
CA LEU A 205 -5.88 -3.62 -8.34
C LEU A 205 -4.67 -2.78 -7.89
N GLU A 206 -4.24 -1.82 -8.70
CA GLU A 206 -3.14 -0.90 -8.37
C GLU A 206 -3.47 -0.07 -7.13
N ALA A 207 -4.73 0.35 -6.97
CA ALA A 207 -5.15 1.15 -5.82
C ALA A 207 -4.98 0.45 -4.46
N TRP A 208 -4.97 -0.88 -4.41
CA TRP A 208 -4.78 -1.64 -3.16
C TRP A 208 -3.39 -1.51 -2.58
N PHE A 209 -2.39 -1.40 -3.44
CA PHE A 209 -0.99 -1.36 -3.05
C PHE A 209 -0.45 0.07 -2.96
N ARG A 210 -1.25 1.05 -3.38
CA ARG A 210 -0.94 2.46 -3.18
C ARG A 210 -0.88 2.79 -1.69
N PRO A 211 0.22 3.38 -1.22
CA PRO A 211 0.32 3.85 0.15
C PRO A 211 -0.85 4.77 0.54
N ASN A 212 -1.35 4.64 1.76
CA ASN A 212 -2.21 5.62 2.39
C ASN A 212 -1.34 6.68 3.08
N VAL A 213 -1.45 7.92 2.61
CA VAL A 213 -0.66 9.05 3.12
C VAL A 213 -1.51 9.80 4.15
N ILE A 214 -1.04 9.77 5.39
CA ILE A 214 -1.57 10.52 6.52
C ILE A 214 -0.72 11.77 6.69
N LEU A 215 -1.32 12.93 6.45
CA LEU A 215 -0.66 14.20 6.68
C LEU A 215 -0.71 14.54 8.16
N ALA A 216 0.35 15.14 8.68
CA ALA A 216 0.38 15.61 10.05
C ALA A 216 0.93 17.04 10.11
N VAL A 217 0.13 17.93 10.70
CA VAL A 217 0.43 19.36 10.82
C VAL A 217 0.11 19.84 12.22
N GLY A 218 0.92 20.78 12.70
CA GLY A 218 0.70 21.42 13.99
C GLY A 218 1.69 22.54 14.20
N ASN A 219 1.45 23.33 15.23
CA ASN A 219 2.41 24.34 15.65
C ASN A 219 3.74 23.66 16.03
N LYS A 220 4.88 24.14 15.50
CA LYS A 220 6.21 23.54 15.79
C LYS A 220 6.51 23.49 17.30
N ALA A 221 6.04 24.50 18.05
CA ALA A 221 6.17 24.59 19.49
C ALA A 221 5.31 23.57 20.27
N SER A 222 4.36 22.90 19.62
CA SER A 222 3.56 21.85 20.25
C SER A 222 4.31 20.53 20.47
N GLY A 223 5.55 20.38 20.00
CA GLY A 223 6.38 19.21 20.30
C GLY A 223 5.84 17.87 19.78
N PHE A 224 4.82 17.89 18.91
CA PHE A 224 4.13 16.67 18.46
C PHE A 224 5.01 15.72 17.63
N HIS A 225 6.10 16.23 17.03
CA HIS A 225 6.96 15.45 16.13
C HIS A 225 7.55 14.22 16.82
N ASP A 226 8.00 14.34 18.06
CA ASP A 226 8.60 13.22 18.80
C ASP A 226 7.56 12.14 19.13
N ALA A 227 6.36 12.54 19.56
CA ALA A 227 5.26 11.62 19.83
C ALA A 227 4.82 10.91 18.53
N LEU A 228 4.67 11.67 17.46
CA LEU A 228 4.25 11.17 16.16
C LEU A 228 5.27 10.20 15.56
N GLN A 229 6.56 10.52 15.66
CA GLN A 229 7.63 9.64 15.17
C GLN A 229 7.64 8.32 15.96
N ARG A 230 7.51 8.38 17.30
CA ARG A 230 7.43 7.19 18.15
C ARG A 230 6.21 6.33 17.79
N ALA A 231 5.04 6.96 17.68
CA ALA A 231 3.78 6.32 17.33
C ALA A 231 3.86 5.64 15.95
N ALA A 232 4.40 6.33 14.94
CA ALA A 232 4.55 5.78 13.60
C ALA A 232 5.47 4.55 13.59
N HIS A 233 6.61 4.60 14.31
CA HIS A 233 7.51 3.45 14.39
C HIS A 233 6.89 2.25 15.11
N SER A 234 6.13 2.48 16.18
CA SER A 234 5.43 1.38 16.89
C SER A 234 4.24 0.82 16.11
N SER A 235 3.58 1.61 15.27
CA SER A 235 2.41 1.20 14.48
C SER A 235 2.78 0.71 13.07
N ASN A 236 4.04 0.35 12.84
CA ASN A 236 4.54 -0.12 11.53
C ASN A 236 4.17 0.85 10.38
N CYS A 237 4.30 2.15 10.59
CA CYS A 237 4.09 3.19 9.59
C CYS A 237 5.44 3.78 9.14
N VAL A 238 5.54 4.20 7.88
CA VAL A 238 6.69 4.95 7.38
C VAL A 238 6.55 6.40 7.83
N TYR A 239 7.40 6.86 8.75
CA TYR A 239 7.47 8.27 9.13
C TYR A 239 8.42 9.03 8.21
N VAL A 240 7.91 10.07 7.55
CA VAL A 240 8.68 10.95 6.67
C VAL A 240 8.55 12.40 7.12
N HIS A 241 9.68 12.98 7.55
CA HIS A 241 9.80 14.42 7.79
C HIS A 241 10.55 15.08 6.63
N VAL A 242 9.83 15.81 5.78
CA VAL A 242 10.37 16.34 4.51
C VAL A 242 11.58 17.27 4.69
N PRO A 243 11.60 18.22 5.64
CA PRO A 243 12.78 19.05 5.88
C PRO A 243 14.05 18.24 6.17
N THR A 244 13.94 17.21 7.02
CA THR A 244 15.07 16.30 7.32
C THR A 244 15.41 15.43 6.11
N LEU A 245 14.43 15.02 5.31
CA LEU A 245 14.65 14.26 4.08
C LEU A 245 15.48 15.07 3.06
N HIS A 246 15.16 16.34 2.87
CA HIS A 246 15.94 17.25 2.02
C HIS A 246 17.37 17.44 2.56
N ALA A 247 17.52 17.68 3.88
CA ALA A 247 18.83 17.79 4.52
C ALA A 247 19.70 16.54 4.34
N LYS A 248 19.13 15.35 4.58
CA LYS A 248 19.81 14.06 4.37
C LYS A 248 20.21 13.88 2.91
N HIS A 249 19.35 14.25 1.95
CA HIS A 249 19.69 14.14 0.53
C HIS A 249 20.86 15.05 0.14
N VAL A 250 20.82 16.32 0.57
CA VAL A 250 21.89 17.30 0.31
C VAL A 250 23.22 16.88 0.94
N GLN A 251 23.18 16.28 2.13
CA GLN A 251 24.37 15.76 2.80
C GLN A 251 24.95 14.55 2.08
N ARG A 252 24.09 13.61 1.66
CA ARG A 252 24.52 12.35 1.03
C ARG A 252 24.96 12.51 -0.42
N PHE A 253 24.34 13.44 -1.16
CA PHE A 253 24.60 13.67 -2.58
C PHE A 253 24.85 15.16 -2.87
N PRO A 254 25.91 15.75 -2.30
CA PRO A 254 26.11 17.21 -2.30
C PRO A 254 26.30 17.86 -3.67
N PHE A 255 26.67 17.06 -4.69
CA PHE A 255 26.92 17.52 -6.06
C PHE A 255 25.79 17.17 -7.04
N SER A 256 24.71 16.50 -6.59
CA SER A 256 23.58 16.18 -7.45
C SER A 256 22.82 17.44 -7.86
N ASP A 257 22.22 17.44 -9.05
CA ASP A 257 21.41 18.58 -9.50
C ASP A 257 20.20 18.82 -8.59
N ARG A 258 19.62 17.75 -8.01
CA ARG A 258 18.62 17.84 -6.96
C ARG A 258 19.13 18.59 -5.74
N ALA A 259 20.32 18.27 -5.23
CA ALA A 259 20.91 18.95 -4.08
C ALA A 259 21.20 20.43 -4.35
N LYS A 260 21.67 20.78 -5.56
CA LYS A 260 21.86 22.18 -5.98
C LYS A 260 20.53 22.95 -5.96
N ARG A 261 19.47 22.40 -6.55
CA ARG A 261 18.13 23.01 -6.56
C ARG A 261 17.54 23.17 -5.16
N ILE A 262 17.71 22.15 -4.29
CA ILE A 262 17.29 22.24 -2.88
C ILE A 262 18.02 23.37 -2.15
N ARG A 263 19.35 23.46 -2.29
CA ARG A 263 20.15 24.53 -1.66
C ARG A 263 19.75 25.91 -2.18
N ALA A 264 19.55 26.06 -3.49
CA ALA A 264 19.09 27.31 -4.08
C ALA A 264 17.75 27.75 -3.49
N ALA A 265 16.78 26.83 -3.39
CA ALA A 265 15.48 27.10 -2.78
C ALA A 265 15.59 27.57 -1.32
N TRP A 266 16.49 26.97 -0.53
CA TRP A 266 16.74 27.41 0.85
C TRP A 266 17.36 28.80 0.94
N THR A 267 18.35 29.09 0.09
CA THR A 267 19.00 30.41 0.03
C THR A 267 17.99 31.51 -0.34
N GLU A 268 17.10 31.22 -1.28
CA GLU A 268 16.05 32.12 -1.76
C GLU A 268 14.83 32.17 -0.82
N ARG A 269 14.82 31.40 0.28
CA ARG A 269 13.68 31.26 1.19
C ARG A 269 12.37 30.92 0.47
N ARG A 270 12.44 30.01 -0.51
CA ARG A 270 11.26 29.48 -1.23
C ARG A 270 11.08 27.99 -0.96
N LEU A 271 9.94 27.46 -1.40
CA LEU A 271 9.71 26.02 -1.38
C LEU A 271 10.61 25.31 -2.39
N VAL A 272 11.04 24.11 -2.00
CA VAL A 272 11.68 23.16 -2.92
C VAL A 272 10.63 22.69 -3.93
N ASP A 273 11.06 22.48 -5.16
CA ASP A 273 10.19 22.08 -6.26
C ASP A 273 9.42 20.79 -5.91
N VAL A 274 8.11 20.77 -6.23
CA VAL A 274 7.18 19.68 -5.86
C VAL A 274 7.68 18.33 -6.35
N GLU A 275 8.13 18.28 -7.61
CA GLU A 275 8.65 17.08 -8.25
C GLU A 275 9.82 16.46 -7.46
N ILE A 276 10.78 17.29 -7.03
CA ILE A 276 11.92 16.82 -6.22
C ILE A 276 11.44 16.27 -4.89
N THR A 277 10.52 16.99 -4.23
CA THR A 277 10.02 16.60 -2.91
C THR A 277 9.27 15.27 -2.98
N VAL A 278 8.36 15.13 -3.93
CA VAL A 278 7.54 13.94 -4.16
C VAL A 278 8.41 12.74 -4.54
N ASP A 279 9.41 12.92 -5.40
CA ASP A 279 10.36 11.86 -5.77
C ASP A 279 11.16 11.35 -4.56
N LEU A 280 11.59 12.25 -3.69
CA LEU A 280 12.32 11.88 -2.48
C LEU A 280 11.41 11.15 -1.50
N VAL A 281 10.18 11.61 -1.31
CA VAL A 281 9.18 10.93 -0.47
C VAL A 281 8.91 9.54 -1.01
N LYS A 282 8.63 9.40 -2.31
CA LYS A 282 8.41 8.11 -2.97
C LYS A 282 9.58 7.16 -2.76
N THR A 283 10.80 7.64 -2.96
CA THR A 283 12.02 6.83 -2.75
C THR A 283 12.13 6.36 -1.30
N GLU A 284 11.79 7.20 -0.33
CA GLU A 284 11.86 6.83 1.10
C GLU A 284 10.77 5.83 1.48
N VAL A 285 9.57 5.97 0.93
CA VAL A 285 8.47 5.00 1.12
C VAL A 285 8.82 3.64 0.53
N LEU A 286 9.37 3.61 -0.69
CA LEU A 286 9.76 2.34 -1.35
C LEU A 286 10.90 1.61 -0.63
N ARG A 287 11.73 2.31 0.16
CA ARG A 287 12.76 1.67 1.00
C ARG A 287 12.19 0.89 2.18
N GLN A 288 10.95 1.15 2.57
CA GLN A 288 10.29 0.51 3.71
C GLN A 288 9.10 -0.32 3.22
N PRO A 289 9.36 -1.48 2.59
CA PRO A 289 8.33 -2.24 1.87
C PRO A 289 7.27 -2.86 2.78
N VAL A 290 7.42 -2.80 4.10
CA VAL A 290 6.55 -3.50 5.05
C VAL A 290 5.25 -2.74 5.31
N SER A 291 5.23 -1.43 5.13
CA SER A 291 4.04 -0.63 5.45
C SER A 291 3.33 -0.14 4.19
N THR A 292 2.01 -0.04 4.26
CA THR A 292 1.17 0.69 3.32
C THR A 292 0.78 2.08 3.88
N ARG A 293 1.13 2.40 5.12
CA ARG A 293 0.77 3.66 5.78
C ARG A 293 1.99 4.57 5.90
N VAL A 294 1.84 5.80 5.40
CA VAL A 294 2.90 6.81 5.38
C VAL A 294 2.45 8.01 6.16
N VAL A 295 3.16 8.34 7.23
CA VAL A 295 2.92 9.56 8.02
C VAL A 295 3.88 10.64 7.52
N LEU A 296 3.33 11.69 6.92
CA LEU A 296 4.09 12.75 6.26
C LEU A 296 3.96 14.07 7.04
N THR A 297 5.11 14.69 7.33
CA THR A 297 5.17 16.00 8.01
C THR A 297 6.06 16.99 7.26
N GLY A 298 5.74 18.28 7.39
CA GLY A 298 6.48 19.38 6.78
C GLY A 298 6.20 19.60 5.28
N PHE A 299 5.26 18.85 4.72
CA PHE A 299 4.76 18.96 3.34
C PHE A 299 3.39 18.26 3.28
N PRO A 300 2.40 18.77 2.51
CA PRO A 300 2.36 20.05 1.81
C PRO A 300 2.40 21.28 2.73
N ARG A 301 2.83 22.42 2.21
CA ARG A 301 2.81 23.72 2.94
C ARG A 301 2.82 24.90 1.98
N MET A 302 2.44 26.06 2.46
CA MET A 302 2.61 27.34 1.75
C MET A 302 3.81 28.12 2.27
N MET A 303 4.32 29.02 1.43
CA MET A 303 5.29 30.06 1.79
C MET A 303 4.84 31.35 1.11
N GLY A 304 4.19 32.24 1.88
CA GLY A 304 3.59 33.47 1.34
C GLY A 304 2.54 33.20 0.26
N ASN A 305 2.38 34.14 -0.68
CA ASN A 305 1.49 34.01 -1.84
C ASN A 305 2.19 33.38 -3.07
N THR A 306 3.26 32.64 -2.85
CA THR A 306 4.08 32.08 -3.94
C THR A 306 3.67 30.65 -4.28
N MET A 307 3.71 30.31 -5.56
CA MET A 307 3.56 28.94 -6.05
C MET A 307 4.69 28.05 -5.51
N PRO A 308 4.45 26.74 -5.30
CA PRO A 308 3.24 25.97 -5.62
C PRO A 308 2.15 26.03 -4.53
N TYR A 309 0.88 26.07 -4.93
CA TYR A 309 -0.24 26.01 -3.97
C TYR A 309 -0.38 24.63 -3.32
N VAL A 310 -1.04 24.58 -2.16
CA VAL A 310 -1.29 23.32 -1.44
C VAL A 310 -2.02 22.30 -2.31
N HIS A 311 -2.98 22.75 -3.12
CA HIS A 311 -3.73 21.88 -4.03
C HIS A 311 -2.79 21.05 -4.91
N ASP A 312 -1.86 21.71 -5.61
CA ASP A 312 -0.97 21.06 -6.58
C ASP A 312 -0.02 20.08 -5.88
N GLN A 313 0.42 20.43 -4.68
CA GLN A 313 1.24 19.55 -3.84
C GLN A 313 0.47 18.30 -3.39
N VAL A 314 -0.79 18.44 -2.98
CA VAL A 314 -1.64 17.30 -2.57
C VAL A 314 -1.97 16.39 -3.77
N VAL A 315 -2.24 16.98 -4.94
CA VAL A 315 -2.47 16.23 -6.18
C VAL A 315 -1.22 15.42 -6.55
N ALA A 316 -0.05 16.04 -6.56
CA ALA A 316 1.20 15.36 -6.86
C ALA A 316 1.52 14.22 -5.87
N LEU A 317 1.22 14.39 -4.58
CA LEU A 317 1.32 13.30 -3.60
C LEU A 317 0.36 12.16 -3.92
N THR A 318 -0.90 12.49 -4.23
CA THR A 318 -1.94 11.51 -4.52
C THR A 318 -1.62 10.68 -5.76
N GLU A 319 -1.07 11.32 -6.78
CA GLU A 319 -0.73 10.69 -8.05
C GLU A 319 0.51 9.79 -7.96
N HIS A 320 1.56 10.26 -7.26
CA HIS A 320 2.88 9.64 -7.31
C HIS A 320 3.30 8.87 -6.06
N VAL A 321 2.74 9.19 -4.89
CA VAL A 321 3.06 8.53 -3.62
C VAL A 321 1.92 7.63 -3.18
N GLY A 322 0.70 8.16 -3.09
CA GLY A 322 -0.43 7.40 -2.58
C GLY A 322 -1.57 8.28 -2.08
N ALA A 323 -2.74 7.67 -1.82
CA ALA A 323 -3.96 8.38 -1.51
C ALA A 323 -3.85 9.20 -0.21
N VAL A 324 -4.12 10.51 -0.28
CA VAL A 324 -4.17 11.40 0.88
C VAL A 324 -5.59 11.39 1.45
N ASN A 325 -5.81 10.64 2.54
CA ASN A 325 -7.15 10.42 3.08
C ASN A 325 -7.40 11.12 4.41
N GLN A 326 -6.34 11.35 5.19
CA GLN A 326 -6.44 11.88 6.55
C GLN A 326 -5.40 12.97 6.81
N LEU A 327 -5.78 13.95 7.63
CA LEU A 327 -4.93 14.98 8.19
C LEU A 327 -5.06 14.98 9.72
N LEU A 328 -3.95 14.74 10.42
CA LEU A 328 -3.83 14.94 11.87
C LEU A 328 -3.43 16.39 12.14
N HIS A 329 -4.31 17.14 12.80
CA HIS A 329 -4.10 18.53 13.17
C HIS A 329 -3.79 18.63 14.67
N PHE A 330 -2.53 18.85 15.01
CA PHE A 330 -2.06 18.96 16.39
C PHE A 330 -2.21 20.39 16.90
N THR A 331 -3.00 20.55 17.96
CA THR A 331 -3.27 21.82 18.64
C THR A 331 -2.73 21.79 20.06
N ALA A 332 -2.21 22.91 20.56
CA ALA A 332 -1.83 23.06 21.96
C ALA A 332 -2.36 24.39 22.48
N SER A 333 -2.72 24.42 23.76
CA SER A 333 -3.17 25.63 24.44
C SER A 333 -2.04 26.68 24.50
N PRO A 334 -2.37 27.98 24.54
CA PRO A 334 -1.38 29.05 24.69
C PRO A 334 -0.50 28.86 25.94
N ALA A 335 -1.07 28.33 27.02
CA ALA A 335 -0.35 28.02 28.26
C ALA A 335 0.73 26.95 28.03
N THR A 336 0.40 25.86 27.35
CA THR A 336 1.37 24.81 27.00
C THR A 336 2.44 25.31 26.05
N LEU A 337 2.07 26.12 25.06
CA LEU A 337 3.04 26.72 24.13
C LEU A 337 4.00 27.66 24.87
N LEU A 338 3.48 28.50 25.76
CA LEU A 338 4.30 29.39 26.59
C LEU A 338 5.24 28.61 27.50
N ALA A 339 4.76 27.53 28.12
CA ALA A 339 5.59 26.68 28.97
C ALA A 339 6.75 26.01 28.20
N ARG A 340 6.56 25.72 26.90
CA ARG A 340 7.56 25.05 26.06
C ARG A 340 8.56 26.01 25.42
N VAL A 341 8.12 27.20 25.02
CA VAL A 341 8.96 28.18 24.28
C VAL A 341 9.48 29.29 25.20
N GLY A 342 8.87 29.49 26.37
CA GLY A 342 9.33 30.40 27.42
C GLY A 342 8.85 31.85 27.29
N THR A 343 8.64 32.36 26.07
CA THR A 343 8.23 33.77 25.85
C THR A 343 6.99 33.90 24.97
N ILE A 344 6.20 34.95 25.22
CA ILE A 344 4.96 35.23 24.48
C ILE A 344 5.27 35.59 23.02
N GLU A 345 6.36 36.34 22.79
CA GLU A 345 6.79 36.74 21.45
C GLU A 345 7.10 35.52 20.59
N ALA A 346 7.73 34.50 21.16
CA ALA A 346 8.04 33.28 20.45
C ALA A 346 6.78 32.43 20.20
N VAL A 347 5.83 32.41 21.14
CA VAL A 347 4.52 31.77 20.92
C VAL A 347 3.78 32.43 19.76
N HIS A 348 3.75 33.76 19.69
CA HIS A 348 3.15 34.49 18.57
C HIS A 348 3.88 34.18 17.26
N ALA A 349 5.21 34.27 17.23
CA ALA A 349 6.00 33.98 16.02
C ALA A 349 5.76 32.55 15.49
N HIS A 350 5.66 31.56 16.36
CA HIS A 350 5.35 30.18 15.97
C HIS A 350 3.91 30.01 15.49
N THR A 351 2.96 30.72 16.10
CA THR A 351 1.55 30.70 15.72
C THR A 351 1.35 31.38 14.36
N ASP A 352 1.98 32.52 14.13
CA ASP A 352 1.97 33.23 12.85
C ASP A 352 2.61 32.40 11.74
N ALA A 353 3.74 31.74 12.03
CA ALA A 353 4.37 30.81 11.09
C ALA A 353 3.44 29.63 10.75
N PHE A 354 2.73 29.08 11.73
CA PHE A 354 1.75 28.02 11.48
C PHE A 354 0.59 28.51 10.59
N ASN A 355 0.04 29.69 10.91
CA ASN A 355 -1.06 30.29 10.17
C ASN A 355 -0.68 30.61 8.72
N ALA A 356 0.56 31.06 8.49
CA ALA A 356 1.06 31.35 7.15
C ALA A 356 1.38 30.07 6.34
N GLU A 357 1.97 29.06 6.97
CA GLU A 357 2.53 27.90 6.27
C GLU A 357 1.55 26.71 6.17
N ASN A 358 0.83 26.38 7.24
CA ASN A 358 0.13 25.10 7.38
C ASN A 358 -1.39 25.23 7.53
N ALA A 359 -1.90 26.33 8.09
CA ALA A 359 -3.35 26.54 8.19
C ALA A 359 -4.09 26.47 6.83
N PRO A 360 -3.52 26.94 5.70
CA PRO A 360 -4.14 26.77 4.39
C PRO A 360 -4.34 25.30 3.98
N LEU A 361 -3.45 24.40 4.41
CA LEU A 361 -3.59 22.97 4.18
C LEU A 361 -4.75 22.38 4.99
N VAL A 362 -4.89 22.78 6.25
CA VAL A 362 -6.04 22.37 7.08
C VAL A 362 -7.35 22.81 6.42
N ALA A 363 -7.44 24.08 6.01
CA ALA A 363 -8.62 24.62 5.33
C ALA A 363 -8.91 23.90 4.00
N PHE A 364 -7.86 23.58 3.22
CA PHE A 364 -7.99 22.82 1.98
C PHE A 364 -8.53 21.41 2.22
N CYS A 365 -8.00 20.67 3.19
CA CYS A 365 -8.45 19.33 3.53
C CYS A 365 -9.92 19.31 3.99
N ILE A 366 -10.34 20.29 4.80
CA ILE A 366 -11.75 20.45 5.21
C ILE A 366 -12.63 20.70 3.97
N LYS A 367 -12.23 21.62 3.10
CA LYS A 367 -12.99 21.95 1.87
C LYS A 367 -13.14 20.75 0.93
N MET A 368 -12.14 19.87 0.88
CA MET A 368 -12.13 18.66 0.05
C MET A 368 -12.78 17.45 0.74
N ASN A 369 -13.49 17.64 1.86
CA ASN A 369 -14.11 16.58 2.66
C ASN A 369 -13.14 15.44 3.03
N LYS A 370 -11.87 15.77 3.28
CA LYS A 370 -10.88 14.82 3.83
C LYS A 370 -11.10 14.67 5.34
N VAL A 371 -10.71 13.53 5.90
CA VAL A 371 -10.82 13.30 7.35
C VAL A 371 -9.79 14.18 8.06
N VAL A 372 -10.26 15.19 8.79
CA VAL A 372 -9.39 16.04 9.62
C VAL A 372 -9.63 15.74 11.09
N THR A 373 -8.63 15.14 11.73
CA THR A 373 -8.70 14.79 13.15
C THR A 373 -7.87 15.77 13.95
N THR A 374 -8.51 16.50 14.87
CA THR A 374 -7.80 17.41 15.77
C THR A 374 -7.32 16.66 16.99
N VAL A 375 -6.03 16.79 17.31
CA VAL A 375 -5.36 16.08 18.41
C VAL A 375 -4.77 17.12 19.37
N SER A 376 -5.12 17.06 20.65
CA SER A 376 -4.53 17.95 21.66
C SER A 376 -3.13 17.48 22.06
N ALA A 377 -2.15 18.36 21.93
CA ALA A 377 -0.78 18.17 22.39
C ALA A 377 -0.54 18.77 23.81
N ASP A 378 -1.61 19.05 24.57
CA ASP A 378 -1.56 19.52 25.96
C ASP A 378 -1.31 18.39 26.98
N VAL A 379 -1.28 17.14 26.51
CA VAL A 379 -1.05 15.96 27.33
C VAL A 379 0.44 15.58 27.40
N SER A 380 0.76 14.59 28.23
CA SER A 380 2.10 14.03 28.33
C SER A 380 2.54 13.39 27.00
N LEU A 381 3.86 13.30 26.77
CA LEU A 381 4.41 12.66 25.56
C LEU A 381 3.93 11.22 25.40
N GLY A 382 3.83 10.46 26.49
CA GLY A 382 3.36 9.07 26.48
C GLY A 382 1.90 8.97 26.04
N THR A 383 1.02 9.75 26.67
CA THR A 383 -0.41 9.81 26.34
C THR A 383 -0.63 10.23 24.89
N LEU A 384 0.08 11.27 24.43
CA LEU A 384 0.00 11.72 23.04
C LEU A 384 0.46 10.63 22.06
N THR A 385 1.46 9.84 22.42
CA THR A 385 1.95 8.72 21.59
C THR A 385 0.87 7.65 21.46
N GLU A 386 0.20 7.27 22.55
CA GLU A 386 -0.87 6.27 22.57
C GLU A 386 -2.11 6.73 21.79
N ASP A 387 -2.49 8.00 21.94
CA ASP A 387 -3.60 8.60 21.18
C ASP A 387 -3.31 8.57 19.68
N ILE A 388 -2.10 8.95 19.26
CA ILE A 388 -1.69 8.90 17.86
C ILE A 388 -1.65 7.46 17.35
N GLN A 389 -1.13 6.51 18.13
CA GLN A 389 -1.09 5.09 17.73
C GLN A 389 -2.50 4.58 17.40
N THR A 390 -3.48 4.91 18.23
CA THR A 390 -4.88 4.53 18.00
C THR A 390 -5.40 5.12 16.68
N LEU A 391 -5.10 6.40 16.42
CA LEU A 391 -5.51 7.09 15.19
C LEU A 391 -4.80 6.59 13.93
N LEU A 392 -3.58 6.05 14.03
CA LEU A 392 -2.86 5.45 12.91
C LEU A 392 -3.31 4.02 12.60
N LEU A 393 -4.05 3.38 13.52
CA LEU A 393 -4.56 2.01 13.38
C LEU A 393 -5.97 1.96 12.80
N THR A 394 -6.79 2.99 13.06
CA THR A 394 -8.10 3.23 12.45
C THR A 394 -7.98 3.72 11.01
#